data_AF-A0A505H234-F1
#
_entry.id   AF-A0A505H234-F1
#
_cell.length_a   1.000
_cell.length_b   1.000
_cell.length_c   1.000
_cell.angle_alpha   90.00
_cell.angle_beta   90.00
_cell.angle_gamma   90.00
#
_symmetry.space_group_name_H-M   'P 1'
#
loop_
_entity.id
_entity.type
_entity.pdbx_description
1 polymer ?
#
loop_
_entity_poly.entity_id
_entity_poly.type
_entity_poly.pdbx_seq_one_letter_code
_entity_poly.pdbx_strand_id
1 'polypeptide(L)'
;MTQGLPTDPGPANCGRPRQSIVAALARAYLDFAGDHPAVYEAMFAQPIGARFAEEGNEPELRGAFTVLAEVIGDDTAAEVFWSALHGMSLLEAAGRMKVEDRSRRIGELTARFP
;
A
#
# COMPACT_ATOMS: atom_id res chain seq x y z
N MET A 1 -33.89 -13.24 -42.11
CA MET A 1 -33.80 -12.96 -40.67
C MET A 1 -32.93 -14.05 -40.05
N THR A 2 -31.69 -13.73 -39.70
CA THR A 2 -30.86 -14.48 -38.74
C THR A 2 -29.68 -13.57 -38.38
N GLN A 3 -29.86 -12.75 -37.34
CA GLN A 3 -28.75 -12.01 -36.73
C GLN A 3 -27.79 -13.00 -36.06
N GLY A 4 -26.49 -12.85 -36.32
CA GLY A 4 -25.46 -13.46 -35.49
C GLY A 4 -25.36 -12.69 -34.17
N LEU A 5 -25.52 -13.40 -33.06
CA LEU A 5 -25.27 -12.88 -31.71
C LEU A 5 -23.77 -12.54 -31.57
N PRO A 6 -23.41 -11.40 -30.95
CA PRO A 6 -22.03 -11.17 -30.54
C PRO A 6 -21.65 -12.14 -29.42
N THR A 7 -20.48 -12.74 -29.56
CA THR A 7 -19.81 -13.58 -28.55
C THR A 7 -19.55 -12.78 -27.29
N ASP A 8 -20.04 -13.30 -26.17
CA ASP A 8 -19.86 -12.79 -24.81
C ASP A 8 -18.34 -12.61 -24.49
N PRO A 9 -17.91 -11.48 -23.92
CA PRO A 9 -16.54 -11.36 -23.42
C PRO A 9 -16.33 -12.33 -22.26
N GLY A 10 -15.22 -13.08 -22.31
CA GLY A 10 -14.83 -14.05 -21.27
C GLY A 10 -14.77 -13.46 -19.85
N PRO A 11 -14.63 -14.32 -18.83
CA PRO A 11 -14.92 -13.99 -17.44
C PRO A 11 -14.15 -12.75 -16.96
N ALA A 12 -14.90 -11.86 -16.30
CA ALA A 12 -14.41 -10.68 -15.62
C ALA A 12 -13.30 -11.03 -14.64
N ASN A 13 -12.04 -10.83 -15.04
CA ASN A 13 -11.12 -9.87 -14.45
C ASN A 13 -11.30 -9.44 -12.96
N CYS A 14 -11.62 -10.35 -12.04
CA CYS A 14 -11.81 -10.05 -10.62
C CYS A 14 -10.51 -9.66 -9.88
N GLY A 15 -9.33 -9.92 -10.46
CA GLY A 15 -8.04 -9.53 -9.86
C GLY A 15 -7.62 -8.07 -10.10
N ARG A 16 -8.10 -7.44 -11.19
CA ARG A 16 -7.74 -6.04 -11.52
C ARG A 16 -8.32 -5.00 -10.55
N PRO A 17 -9.55 -5.16 -10.02
CA PRO A 17 -10.11 -4.27 -9.01
C PRO A 17 -9.31 -4.26 -7.70
N ARG A 18 -8.99 -5.43 -7.12
CA ARG A 18 -8.20 -5.51 -5.87
C ARG A 18 -6.81 -4.94 -6.06
N GLN A 19 -6.10 -5.36 -7.12
CA GLN A 19 -4.77 -4.82 -7.41
C GLN A 19 -4.79 -3.29 -7.59
N SER A 20 -5.85 -2.73 -8.20
CA SER A 20 -6.00 -1.27 -8.32
C SER A 20 -6.19 -0.57 -6.98
N ILE A 21 -6.90 -1.19 -6.04
CA ILE A 21 -7.08 -0.69 -4.67
C ILE A 21 -5.75 -0.74 -3.90
N VAL A 22 -5.01 -1.85 -3.97
CA VAL A 22 -3.68 -1.98 -3.34
C VAL A 22 -2.71 -0.93 -3.93
N ALA A 23 -2.75 -0.70 -5.24
CA ALA A 23 -1.94 0.33 -5.89
C ALA A 23 -2.32 1.75 -5.47
N ALA A 24 -3.62 2.02 -5.29
CA ALA A 24 -4.10 3.31 -4.77
C ALA A 24 -3.65 3.51 -3.32
N LEU A 25 -3.73 2.47 -2.48
CA LEU A 25 -3.27 2.50 -1.10
C LEU A 25 -1.76 2.76 -1.00
N ALA A 26 -0.95 2.05 -1.78
CA ALA A 26 0.49 2.27 -1.86
C ALA A 26 0.83 3.72 -2.24
N ARG A 27 0.09 4.28 -3.22
CA ARG A 27 0.29 5.65 -3.67
C ARG A 27 -0.08 6.66 -2.59
N ALA A 28 -1.23 6.50 -1.96
CA ALA A 28 -1.68 7.37 -0.87
C ALA A 28 -0.68 7.39 0.31
N TYR A 29 -0.11 6.23 0.66
CA TYR A 29 0.91 6.15 1.70
C TYR A 29 2.18 6.93 1.34
N LEU A 30 2.70 6.73 0.12
CA LEU A 30 3.94 7.37 -0.33
C LEU A 30 3.76 8.88 -0.57
N ASP A 31 2.57 9.30 -1.02
CA ASP A 31 2.23 10.71 -1.20
C ASP A 31 2.13 11.38 0.18
N PHE A 32 1.46 10.78 1.17
CA PHE A 32 1.45 11.29 2.54
C PHE A 32 2.86 11.47 3.13
N ALA A 33 3.73 10.46 2.96
CA ALA A 33 5.10 10.54 3.44
C ALA A 33 5.92 11.64 2.75
N GLY A 34 5.70 11.85 1.45
CA GLY A 34 6.37 12.88 0.66
C GLY A 34 5.86 14.30 0.90
N ASP A 35 4.55 14.47 1.09
CA ASP A 35 3.89 15.76 1.28
C ASP A 35 4.05 16.28 2.72
N HIS A 36 4.31 15.39 3.69
CA HIS A 36 4.41 15.71 5.11
C HIS A 36 5.69 15.16 5.77
N PRO A 37 6.90 15.50 5.29
CA PRO A 37 8.14 14.86 5.72
C PRO A 37 8.45 15.04 7.21
N ALA A 38 8.17 16.21 7.79
CA ALA A 38 8.41 16.47 9.22
C ALA A 38 7.43 15.69 10.14
N VAL A 39 6.18 15.52 9.71
CA VAL A 39 5.19 14.70 10.42
C VAL A 39 5.58 13.22 10.33
N TYR A 40 5.93 12.78 9.11
CA TYR A 40 6.36 11.42 8.87
C TYR A 40 7.61 11.06 9.68
N GLU A 41 8.62 11.95 9.70
CA GLU A 41 9.79 11.79 10.57
C GLU A 41 9.39 11.68 12.04
N ALA A 42 8.54 12.57 12.56
CA ALA A 42 8.11 12.54 13.95
C ALA A 42 7.39 11.24 14.34
N MET A 43 6.61 10.64 13.44
CA MET A 43 5.92 9.35 13.65
C MET A 43 6.89 8.18 13.89
N PHE A 44 8.11 8.23 13.33
CA PHE A 44 9.07 7.11 13.34
C PHE A 44 10.40 7.40 14.05
N ALA A 45 10.74 8.67 14.30
CA ALA A 45 11.99 9.09 14.92
C ALA A 45 11.93 9.17 16.45
N GLN A 46 10.74 9.34 17.03
CA GLN A 46 10.58 9.25 18.48
C GLN A 46 10.48 7.79 18.91
N PRO A 47 11.16 7.35 19.99
CA PRO A 47 10.90 6.07 20.63
C PRO A 47 9.56 6.17 21.36
N ILE A 48 8.48 6.29 20.59
CA ILE A 48 7.16 5.94 21.09
C ILE A 48 7.27 4.44 21.28
N GLY A 49 7.20 3.95 22.52
CA GLY A 49 7.21 2.52 22.85
C GLY A 49 6.02 1.74 22.27
N ALA A 50 5.33 2.32 21.29
CA ALA A 50 4.29 1.75 20.47
C ALA A 50 4.89 0.63 19.62
N ARG A 51 4.68 -0.60 20.07
CA ARG A 51 4.86 -1.77 19.21
C ARG A 51 3.69 -1.80 18.23
N PHE A 52 4.02 -1.56 16.97
CA PHE A 52 3.06 -1.51 15.88
C PHE A 52 2.36 -2.87 15.75
N ALA A 53 1.03 -2.86 15.62
CA ALA A 53 0.16 -4.04 15.57
C ALA A 53 0.05 -4.92 16.84
N GLU A 54 0.46 -4.45 18.04
CA GLU A 54 0.24 -5.19 19.30
C GLU A 54 -1.03 -4.76 20.08
N GLU A 55 -1.57 -5.68 20.89
CA GLU A 55 -2.61 -5.40 21.89
C GLU A 55 -2.07 -4.39 22.92
N GLY A 56 -2.70 -3.20 23.02
CA GLY A 56 -2.27 -2.11 23.90
C GLY A 56 -1.82 -0.83 23.19
N ASN A 57 -1.63 -0.85 21.87
CA ASN A 57 -1.34 0.33 21.05
C ASN A 57 -2.52 1.32 20.97
N GLU A 58 -2.25 2.59 20.62
CA GLU A 58 -3.26 3.62 20.41
C GLU A 58 -4.33 3.16 19.39
N PRO A 59 -5.64 3.34 19.67
CA PRO A 59 -6.73 2.90 18.81
C PRO A 59 -6.60 3.35 17.35
N GLU A 60 -6.07 4.55 17.14
CA GLU A 60 -5.85 5.17 15.84
C GLU A 60 -4.79 4.42 15.03
N LEU A 61 -3.69 4.00 15.66
CA LEU A 61 -2.63 3.24 15.01
C LEU A 61 -3.12 1.84 14.63
N ARG A 62 -3.89 1.20 15.53
CA ARG A 62 -4.52 -0.09 15.23
C ARG A 62 -5.51 0.02 14.09
N GLY A 63 -6.37 1.05 14.10
CA GLY A 63 -7.35 1.29 13.05
C GLY A 63 -6.70 1.52 11.69
N ALA A 64 -5.63 2.32 11.63
CA ALA A 64 -4.88 2.54 10.40
C ALA A 64 -4.26 1.24 9.86
N PHE A 65 -3.74 0.38 10.74
CA PHE A 65 -3.20 -0.92 10.33
C PHE A 65 -4.29 -1.90 9.90
N THR A 66 -5.44 -1.93 10.58
CA THR A 66 -6.59 -2.76 10.18
C THR A 66 -7.02 -2.47 8.74
N VAL A 67 -7.00 -1.21 8.30
CA VAL A 67 -7.30 -0.88 6.89
C VAL A 67 -6.31 -1.53 5.91
N LEU A 68 -5.02 -1.57 6.25
CA LEU A 68 -4.01 -2.28 5.45
C LEU A 68 -4.29 -3.78 5.43
N ALA A 69 -4.55 -4.37 6.59
CA ALA A 69 -4.87 -5.79 6.72
C ALA A 69 -6.16 -6.18 5.95
N GLU A 70 -7.20 -5.36 5.96
CA GLU A 70 -8.44 -5.61 5.20
C GLU A 70 -8.22 -5.56 3.67
N VAL A 71 -7.39 -4.62 3.21
CA VAL A 71 -7.06 -4.48 1.78
C VAL A 71 -6.16 -5.60 1.30
N ILE A 72 -5.16 -5.99 2.09
CA ILE A 72 -4.21 -7.06 1.74
C ILE A 72 -4.81 -8.46 2.01
N GLY A 73 -5.71 -8.59 2.97
CA GLY A 73 -6.40 -9.84 3.33
C GLY A 73 -5.63 -10.77 4.29
N ASP A 74 -4.46 -10.36 4.76
CA ASP A 74 -3.64 -11.10 5.73
C ASP A 74 -2.76 -10.13 6.54
N ASP A 75 -2.69 -10.32 7.86
CA ASP A 75 -1.99 -9.41 8.77
C ASP A 75 -0.48 -9.39 8.51
N THR A 76 0.15 -10.56 8.40
CA THR A 76 1.60 -10.65 8.15
C THR A 76 1.97 -10.09 6.78
N ALA A 77 1.18 -10.37 5.74
CA ALA A 77 1.38 -9.77 4.43
C ALA A 77 1.20 -8.25 4.48
N ALA A 78 0.24 -7.73 5.25
CA ALA A 78 0.07 -6.30 5.46
C ALA A 78 1.27 -5.67 6.18
N GLU A 79 1.86 -6.34 7.18
CA GLU A 79 3.10 -5.91 7.84
C GLU A 79 4.26 -5.81 6.84
N VAL A 80 4.45 -6.82 5.98
CA VAL A 80 5.51 -6.83 4.97
C VAL A 80 5.28 -5.75 3.91
N PHE A 81 4.03 -5.60 3.43
CA PHE A 81 3.64 -4.57 2.49
C PHE A 81 3.92 -3.17 3.05
N TRP A 82 3.48 -2.91 4.28
CA TRP A 82 3.73 -1.66 4.98
C TRP A 82 5.21 -1.40 5.21
N SER A 83 5.98 -2.43 5.60
CA SER A 83 7.44 -2.33 5.77
C SER A 83 8.15 -1.93 4.47
N ALA A 84 7.72 -2.48 3.33
CA ALA A 84 8.24 -2.12 2.02
C ALA A 84 7.95 -0.65 1.67
N LEU A 85 6.71 -0.18 1.92
CA LEU A 85 6.33 1.22 1.70
C LEU A 85 7.12 2.16 2.61
N HIS A 86 7.29 1.83 3.88
CA HIS A 86 8.10 2.61 4.82
C HIS A 86 9.56 2.73 4.36
N GLY A 87 10.17 1.61 3.96
CA GLY A 87 11.52 1.60 3.39
C GLY A 87 11.64 2.45 2.13
N MET A 88 10.64 2.40 1.22
CA MET A 88 10.59 3.25 0.05
C MET A 88 10.54 4.74 0.41
N SER A 89 9.66 5.14 1.34
CA SER A 89 9.55 6.52 1.81
C SER A 89 10.89 7.06 2.33
N LEU A 90 11.59 6.29 3.18
CA LEU A 90 12.88 6.69 3.73
C LEU A 90 13.98 6.78 2.66
N LEU A 91 14.02 5.82 1.74
CA LEU A 91 15.03 5.79 0.68
C LEU A 91 14.80 6.89 -0.36
N GLU A 92 13.55 7.23 -0.68
CA GLU A 92 13.20 8.37 -1.53
C GLU A 92 13.54 9.70 -0.85
N ALA A 93 13.18 9.89 0.42
CA ALA A 93 13.52 11.08 1.19
C ALA A 93 15.03 11.30 1.31
N ALA A 94 15.80 10.21 1.43
CA ALA A 94 17.27 10.25 1.45
C ALA A 94 17.91 10.44 0.06
N GLY A 95 17.14 10.58 -1.02
CA GLY A 95 17.64 10.70 -2.39
C GLY A 95 18.32 9.44 -2.92
N ARG A 96 18.07 8.28 -2.29
CA ARG A 96 18.66 6.97 -2.64
C ARG A 96 17.81 6.17 -3.64
N MET A 97 16.69 6.74 -4.07
CA MET A 97 15.83 6.21 -5.12
C MET A 97 15.46 7.32 -6.11
N LYS A 98 15.39 6.95 -7.39
CA LYS A 98 14.86 7.81 -8.45
C LYS A 98 13.36 8.01 -8.27
N VAL A 99 12.91 9.25 -8.19
CA VAL A 99 11.49 9.59 -8.00
C VAL A 99 10.65 9.15 -9.20
N GLU A 100 11.22 9.22 -10.40
CA GLU A 100 10.55 8.87 -11.66
C GLU A 100 10.15 7.39 -11.72
N ASP A 101 10.89 6.53 -11.01
CA ASP A 101 10.65 5.09 -10.96
C ASP A 101 9.61 4.70 -9.88
N ARG A 102 9.06 5.65 -9.10
CA ARG A 102 8.08 5.36 -8.01
C ARG A 102 6.90 4.54 -8.50
N SER A 103 6.27 4.95 -9.62
CA SER A 103 5.12 4.23 -10.17
C SER A 103 5.46 2.81 -10.62
N ARG A 104 6.69 2.56 -11.08
CA ARG A 104 7.16 1.21 -11.44
C ARG A 104 7.35 0.36 -10.18
N ARG A 105 7.97 0.92 -9.13
CA ARG A 105 8.10 0.24 -7.82
C ARG A 105 6.76 -0.13 -7.20
N ILE A 106 5.76 0.76 -7.27
CA ILE A 106 4.39 0.46 -6.83
C ILE A 106 3.80 -0.71 -7.64
N GLY A 107 4.00 -0.72 -8.96
CA GLY A 107 3.57 -1.84 -9.81
C GLY A 107 4.20 -3.17 -9.39
N GLU A 108 5.51 -3.19 -9.17
CA GLU A 108 6.23 -4.38 -8.69
C GLU A 108 5.76 -4.84 -7.31
N LEU A 109 5.56 -3.91 -6.38
CA LEU A 109 5.10 -4.23 -5.03
C LEU A 109 3.68 -4.84 -5.10
N THR A 110 2.74 -4.16 -5.75
CA THR A 110 1.34 -4.61 -5.84
C THR A 110 1.18 -5.93 -6.58
N ALA A 111 2.07 -6.26 -7.53
CA ALA A 111 2.07 -7.57 -8.19
C ALA A 111 2.44 -8.74 -7.24
N ARG A 112 3.10 -8.45 -6.11
CA ARG A 112 3.47 -9.43 -5.07
C ARG A 112 2.43 -9.54 -3.95
N PHE A 113 1.46 -8.62 -3.91
CA PHE A 113 0.37 -8.57 -2.94
C PHE A 113 -1.00 -8.45 -3.67
N PRO A 114 -1.45 -9.50 -4.38
CA PRO A 114 -2.68 -9.48 -5.18
C PRO A 114 -3.99 -9.52 -4.37
#